data_AF-A0A7S2CP70-F1
#
_entry.id   AF-A0A7S2CP70-F1
#
_cell.length_a   1.000
_cell.length_b   1.000
_cell.length_c   1.000
_cell.angle_alpha   90.00
_cell.angle_beta   90.00
_cell.angle_gamma   90.00
#
_symmetry.space_group_name_H-M   'P 1'
#
loop_
_entity.id
_entity.type
_entity.pdbx_description
1 polymer ?
#
loop_
_entity_poly.entity_id
_entity_poly.type
_entity_poly.pdbx_seq_one_letter_code
_entity_poly.pdbx_strand_id
1 'polypeptide(L)'
;GDPNALQMFSDLGSSMMTLFTNGVLADNLALTLMAIKDESVVLMWLFVLFVLISGVTLLNMLIGVLCQVIDKSSKEEEEAKQLEALRITLTDAFRSVDNSMDGKISEEEWARLRDTAELRESLARLGIDGSDMEERVSQMQESLFSKTLTGDTTRSLTFEEFVERVMEMRRDAPARALDVELLKAAISLEDSSMRRRLDRIEADLSRLLHGPSEEAKEQPAQARTARAAAVASARGTPTG
;
A
#
# COMPACT_ATOMS: atom_id res chain seq x y z
N GLY A 1 45.36 21.37 45.52
CA GLY A 1 44.47 22.40 46.08
C GLY A 1 43.10 21.85 45.85
N ASP A 2 42.65 21.06 46.81
CA ASP A 2 41.50 20.18 46.60
C ASP A 2 40.23 21.04 46.63
N PRO A 3 39.31 20.87 45.66
CA PRO A 3 38.14 21.71 45.56
C PRO A 3 37.23 21.49 46.77
N ASN A 4 37.05 22.54 47.58
CA ASN A 4 36.15 22.53 48.73
C ASN A 4 34.70 22.34 48.26
N ALA A 5 33.92 21.53 48.97
CA ALA A 5 32.49 21.31 48.70
C ALA A 5 31.70 22.62 48.56
N LEU A 6 32.09 23.68 49.28
CA LEU A 6 31.53 25.03 49.19
C LEU A 6 31.61 25.69 47.80
N GLN A 7 32.63 25.38 46.99
CA GLN A 7 32.72 25.89 45.61
C GLN A 7 31.87 25.06 44.63
N MET A 8 31.68 23.78 44.94
CA MET A 8 30.86 22.87 44.12
C MET A 8 29.36 23.13 44.30
N PHE A 9 28.96 23.61 45.49
CA PHE A 9 27.58 23.91 45.86
C PHE A 9 27.29 25.41 46.10
N SER A 10 28.11 26.31 45.54
CA SER A 10 27.96 27.78 45.76
C SER A 10 26.65 28.34 45.20
N ASP A 11 26.26 27.85 44.03
CA ASP A 11 25.09 28.28 43.28
C ASP A 11 24.23 27.07 42.90
N LEU A 12 22.94 27.29 42.69
CA LEU A 12 22.01 26.23 42.27
C LEU A 12 22.47 25.55 40.97
N GLY A 13 22.99 26.34 40.02
CA GLY A 13 23.54 25.84 38.76
C GLY A 13 24.79 24.99 38.95
N SER A 14 25.74 25.44 39.77
CA SER A 14 26.97 24.69 40.10
C SER A 14 26.65 23.39 40.84
N SER A 15 25.65 23.42 41.72
CA SER A 15 25.15 22.25 42.44
C SER A 15 24.51 21.23 41.50
N MET A 16 23.66 21.70 40.57
CA MET A 16 23.00 20.85 39.58
C MET A 16 24.01 20.23 38.61
N MET A 17 25.00 21.01 38.16
CA MET A 17 26.08 20.53 37.32
C MET A 17 26.93 19.49 38.05
N THR A 18 27.31 19.75 39.30
CA THR A 18 28.05 18.82 40.17
C THR A 18 27.29 17.52 40.40
N LEU A 19 25.99 17.58 40.67
CA LEU A 19 25.14 16.39 40.84
C LEU A 19 24.98 15.62 39.51
N PHE A 20 24.89 16.32 38.39
CA PHE A 20 24.80 15.70 37.07
C PHE A 20 26.13 15.05 36.64
N THR A 21 27.25 15.75 36.69
CA THR A 21 28.55 15.19 36.28
C THR A 21 29.06 14.17 37.28
N ASN A 22 29.04 14.51 38.57
CA ASN A 22 29.71 13.67 39.57
C ASN A 22 28.78 12.63 40.18
N GLY A 23 27.47 12.88 40.14
CA GLY A 23 26.47 11.93 40.61
C GLY A 23 25.90 11.04 39.50
N VAL A 24 25.38 11.64 38.42
CA VAL A 24 24.70 10.92 37.34
C VAL A 24 25.68 10.30 36.33
N LEU A 25 26.72 11.04 35.94
CA LEU A 25 27.79 10.55 35.05
C LEU A 25 28.94 9.86 35.82
N ALA A 26 28.89 9.87 37.17
CA ALA A 26 29.90 9.33 38.07
C ALA A 26 31.33 9.86 37.82
N ASP A 27 31.45 11.06 37.24
CA ASP A 27 32.74 11.68 37.01
C ASP A 27 33.37 12.09 38.35
N ASN A 28 34.59 11.64 38.58
CA ASN A 28 35.34 11.93 39.80
C ASN A 28 34.55 11.73 41.11
N LEU A 29 33.71 10.68 41.15
CA LEU A 29 32.82 10.35 42.27
C LEU A 29 33.59 10.18 43.60
N ALA A 30 34.80 9.64 43.56
CA ALA A 30 35.61 9.43 44.75
C ALA A 30 36.01 10.75 45.43
N LEU A 31 36.44 11.76 44.66
CA LEU A 31 36.84 13.06 45.21
C LEU A 31 35.63 13.82 45.77
N THR A 32 34.50 13.78 45.08
CA THR A 32 33.27 14.44 45.55
C THR A 32 32.68 13.79 46.79
N LEU A 33 32.69 12.45 46.85
CA LEU A 33 32.22 11.71 48.02
C LEU A 33 33.11 11.98 49.24
N MET A 34 34.44 12.05 49.06
CA MET A 34 35.37 12.40 50.14
C MET A 34 35.16 13.84 50.62
N ALA A 35 35.03 14.81 49.71
CA ALA A 35 34.77 16.21 50.05
C ALA A 35 33.44 16.42 50.80
N ILE A 36 32.40 15.64 50.48
CA ILE A 36 31.10 15.68 51.18
C ILE A 36 31.18 14.99 52.55
N LYS A 37 31.92 13.88 52.64
CA LYS A 37 32.13 13.14 53.89
C LYS A 37 32.83 14.00 54.95
N ASP A 38 33.81 14.81 54.54
CA ASP A 38 34.57 15.67 55.46
C ASP A 38 33.69 16.75 56.12
N GLU A 39 32.57 17.13 55.48
CA GLU A 39 31.57 18.06 56.04
C GLU A 39 30.48 17.34 56.84
N SER A 40 29.85 16.28 56.30
CA SER A 40 28.78 15.55 56.99
C SER A 40 28.54 14.14 56.48
N VAL A 41 28.48 13.18 57.40
CA VAL A 41 28.15 11.78 57.13
C VAL A 41 26.70 11.61 56.63
N VAL A 42 25.78 12.48 57.02
CA VAL A 42 24.37 12.42 56.56
C VAL A 42 24.26 12.82 55.08
N LEU A 43 25.00 13.85 54.67
CA LEU A 43 25.05 14.28 53.27
C LEU A 43 25.71 13.22 52.37
N MET A 44 26.71 12.51 52.89
CA MET A 44 27.33 11.38 52.19
C MET A 44 26.30 10.28 51.87
N TRP A 45 25.50 9.85 52.85
CA TRP A 45 24.46 8.84 52.61
C TRP A 45 23.35 9.30 51.67
N LEU A 46 22.95 10.58 51.76
CA LEU A 46 21.98 11.17 50.83
C LEU A 46 22.54 11.18 49.40
N PHE A 47 23.80 11.58 49.23
CA PHE A 47 24.48 11.58 47.93
C PHE A 47 24.63 10.16 47.36
N VAL A 48 25.02 9.17 48.16
CA VAL A 48 25.09 7.76 47.74
C VAL A 48 23.72 7.24 47.31
N LEU A 49 22.66 7.56 48.07
CA LEU A 49 21.29 7.19 47.71
C LEU A 49 20.86 7.86 46.40
N PHE A 50 21.18 9.15 46.21
CA PHE A 50 20.91 9.87 44.97
C PHE A 50 21.63 9.24 43.77
N VAL A 51 22.91 8.89 43.90
CA VAL A 51 23.69 8.21 42.86
C VAL A 51 23.09 6.85 42.53
N LEU A 52 22.69 6.08 43.55
CA LEU A 52 22.06 4.77 43.36
C LEU A 52 20.72 4.88 42.63
N ILE A 53 19.85 5.79 43.08
CA ILE A 53 18.54 6.02 42.44
C ILE A 53 18.74 6.52 41.01
N SER A 54 19.64 7.48 40.79
CA SER A 54 19.91 8.04 39.45
C SER A 54 20.50 6.98 38.51
N GLY A 55 21.43 6.16 38.99
CA GLY A 55 22.01 5.06 38.22
C GLY A 55 21.00 3.99 37.85
N VAL A 56 20.17 3.55 38.81
CA VAL A 56 19.13 2.54 38.56
C VAL A 56 18.04 3.09 37.62
N THR A 57 17.62 4.34 37.78
CA THR A 57 16.61 4.96 36.90
C THR A 57 17.14 5.15 35.48
N LEU A 58 18.38 5.60 35.31
CA LEU A 58 19.02 5.67 33.99
C LEU A 58 19.19 4.31 33.34
N LEU A 59 19.67 3.31 34.10
CA LEU A 59 19.84 1.95 33.59
C LEU A 59 18.50 1.36 33.12
N ASN A 60 17.45 1.54 33.91
CA ASN A 60 16.11 1.07 33.56
C ASN A 60 15.54 1.79 32.32
N MET A 61 15.84 3.08 32.14
CA MET A 61 15.45 3.83 30.93
C MET A 61 16.25 3.37 29.69
N LEU A 62 17.55 3.15 29.83
CA LEU A 62 18.41 2.68 28.73
C LEU A 62 18.04 1.27 28.28
N ILE A 63 17.81 0.35 29.22
CA ILE A 63 17.35 -1.01 28.90
C ILE A 63 16.00 -0.95 28.17
N GLY A 64 15.08 -0.07 28.61
CA GLY A 64 13.80 0.12 27.93
C GLY A 64 13.95 0.51 26.45
N VAL A 65 14.80 1.50 26.15
CA VAL A 65 15.07 1.92 24.77
C VAL A 65 15.81 0.82 23.98
N LEU A 66 16.78 0.14 24.59
CA LEU A 66 17.51 -0.95 23.95
C LEU A 66 16.58 -2.10 23.55
N CYS A 67 15.67 -2.51 24.44
CA CYS A 67 14.66 -3.52 24.12
C CYS A 67 13.75 -3.07 22.97
N GLN A 68 13.33 -1.80 22.95
CA GLN A 68 12.50 -1.29 21.84
C GLN A 68 13.20 -1.35 20.49
N VAL A 69 14.49 -0.97 20.43
CA VAL A 69 15.23 -1.02 19.15
C VAL A 69 15.56 -2.45 18.74
N ILE A 70 15.82 -3.36 19.69
CA ILE A 70 16.04 -4.78 19.40
C ILE A 70 14.76 -5.42 18.90
N ASP A 71 13.62 -5.17 19.55
CA ASP A 71 12.32 -5.71 19.12
C ASP A 71 11.93 -5.17 17.74
N LYS A 72 12.20 -3.88 17.48
CA LYS A 72 11.95 -3.29 16.15
C LYS A 72 12.87 -3.89 15.10
N SER A 73 14.19 -3.96 15.37
CA SER A 73 15.17 -4.53 14.44
C SER A 73 14.91 -6.01 14.16
N SER A 74 14.52 -6.77 15.18
CA SER A 74 14.20 -8.20 15.03
C SER A 74 12.97 -8.42 14.17
N LYS A 75 11.95 -7.56 14.26
CA LYS A 75 10.77 -7.62 13.40
C LYS A 75 11.12 -7.29 11.95
N GLU A 76 11.88 -6.21 11.73
CA GLU A 76 12.35 -5.82 10.39
C GLU A 76 13.22 -6.93 9.75
N GLU A 77 14.10 -7.55 10.54
CA GLU A 77 14.96 -8.65 10.07
C GLU A 77 14.16 -9.92 9.76
N GLU A 78 13.19 -10.29 10.61
CA GLU A 78 12.33 -11.45 10.37
C GLU A 78 11.46 -11.25 9.11
N GLU A 79 10.92 -10.05 8.89
CA GLU A 79 10.20 -9.71 7.67
C GLU A 79 11.12 -9.80 6.44
N ALA A 80 12.33 -9.26 6.51
CA ALA A 80 13.32 -9.34 5.43
C ALA A 80 13.69 -10.81 5.12
N LYS A 81 13.84 -11.65 6.15
CA LYS A 81 14.15 -13.07 6.01
C LYS A 81 13.00 -13.85 5.38
N GLN A 82 11.75 -13.55 5.75
CA GLN A 82 10.57 -14.15 5.13
C GLN A 82 10.47 -13.76 3.64
N LEU A 83 10.76 -12.51 3.29
CA LEU A 83 10.79 -12.04 1.91
C LEU A 83 11.90 -12.73 1.10
N GLU A 84 13.10 -12.89 1.67
CA GLU A 84 14.18 -13.59 0.98
C GLU A 84 13.88 -15.08 0.78
N ALA A 85 13.31 -15.75 1.79
CA ALA A 85 12.87 -17.14 1.66
C ALA A 85 11.80 -17.31 0.57
N LEU A 86 10.86 -16.37 0.48
CA LEU A 86 9.88 -16.33 -0.61
C LEU A 86 10.55 -16.14 -1.96
N ARG A 87 11.49 -15.18 -2.08
CA ARG A 87 12.23 -14.91 -3.33
C ARG A 87 12.91 -16.17 -3.84
N ILE A 88 13.59 -16.88 -2.96
CA ILE A 88 14.30 -18.12 -3.29
C ILE A 88 13.29 -19.18 -3.77
N THR A 89 12.21 -19.40 -3.04
CA THR A 89 11.22 -20.44 -3.39
C THR A 89 10.47 -20.11 -4.69
N LEU A 90 10.15 -18.84 -4.94
CA LEU A 90 9.59 -18.37 -6.21
C LEU A 90 10.58 -18.54 -7.37
N THR A 91 11.87 -18.31 -7.13
CA THR A 91 12.92 -18.52 -8.14
C THR A 91 13.05 -19.98 -8.51
N ASP A 92 13.02 -20.87 -7.52
CA ASP A 92 13.12 -22.31 -7.74
C ASP A 92 11.87 -22.85 -8.45
N ALA A 93 10.67 -22.41 -8.04
CA ALA A 93 9.42 -22.75 -8.71
C ALA A 93 9.41 -22.24 -10.15
N PHE A 94 9.88 -21.01 -10.41
CA PHE A 94 9.98 -20.46 -11.76
C PHE A 94 10.93 -21.26 -12.64
N ARG A 95 12.12 -21.62 -12.14
CA ARG A 95 13.08 -22.46 -12.89
C ARG A 95 12.51 -23.83 -13.27
N SER A 96 11.57 -24.36 -12.50
CA SER A 96 10.93 -25.66 -12.80
C SER A 96 9.87 -25.56 -13.91
N VAL A 97 9.29 -24.38 -14.13
CA VAL A 97 8.18 -24.15 -15.07
C VAL A 97 8.65 -23.46 -16.36
N ASP A 98 9.72 -22.66 -16.28
CA ASP A 98 10.35 -21.97 -17.40
C ASP A 98 11.00 -22.97 -18.37
N ASN A 99 10.22 -23.39 -19.37
CA ASN A 99 10.69 -24.26 -20.45
C ASN A 99 11.28 -23.46 -21.60
N SER A 100 10.99 -22.16 -21.68
CA SER A 100 11.42 -21.29 -22.76
C SER A 100 12.81 -20.70 -22.51
N MET A 101 13.28 -20.70 -21.26
CA MET A 101 14.51 -20.07 -20.77
C MET A 101 14.63 -18.60 -21.21
N ASP A 102 13.49 -17.94 -21.43
CA ASP A 102 13.45 -16.55 -21.90
C ASP A 102 13.50 -15.53 -20.75
N GLY A 103 13.46 -16.02 -19.50
CA GLY A 103 13.47 -15.20 -18.28
C GLY A 103 12.17 -14.43 -18.06
N LYS A 104 11.09 -14.83 -18.75
CA LYS A 104 9.76 -14.25 -18.67
C LYS A 104 8.72 -15.30 -18.27
N ILE A 105 7.61 -14.83 -17.72
CA ILE A 105 6.44 -15.64 -17.40
C ILE A 105 5.35 -15.29 -18.39
N SER A 106 5.01 -16.25 -19.25
CA SER A 106 3.81 -16.20 -20.08
C SER A 106 2.56 -16.63 -19.29
N GLU A 107 1.37 -16.31 -19.81
CA GLU A 107 0.09 -16.71 -19.23
C GLU A 107 -0.06 -18.25 -19.13
N GLU A 108 0.55 -18.99 -20.05
CA GLU A 108 0.54 -20.45 -20.09
C GLU A 108 1.47 -21.08 -19.03
N GLU A 109 2.64 -20.46 -18.80
CA GLU A 109 3.57 -20.86 -17.75
C GLU A 109 3.02 -20.51 -16.37
N TRP A 110 2.35 -19.36 -16.25
CA TRP A 110 1.64 -18.98 -15.02
C TRP A 110 0.58 -20.00 -14.62
N ALA A 111 -0.21 -20.50 -15.59
CA ALA A 111 -1.22 -21.52 -15.35
C ALA A 111 -0.63 -22.83 -14.80
N ARG A 112 0.63 -23.15 -15.14
CA ARG A 112 1.34 -24.31 -14.58
C ARG A 112 1.95 -23.99 -13.22
N LEU A 113 2.53 -22.81 -13.06
CA LEU A 113 3.15 -22.34 -11.83
C LEU A 113 2.15 -22.24 -10.67
N ARG A 114 0.91 -21.82 -10.96
CA ARG A 114 -0.16 -21.71 -9.94
C ARG A 114 -0.57 -23.04 -9.31
N ASP A 115 -0.45 -24.12 -10.08
CA ASP A 115 -0.84 -25.46 -9.63
C ASP A 115 0.32 -26.18 -8.91
N THR A 116 1.52 -25.62 -8.96
CA THR A 116 2.70 -26.18 -8.29
C THR A 116 2.57 -26.06 -6.77
N ALA A 117 2.82 -27.19 -6.09
CA ALA A 117 2.77 -27.27 -4.64
C ALA A 117 3.75 -26.29 -3.96
N GLU A 118 4.91 -26.02 -4.58
CA GLU A 118 5.91 -25.07 -4.08
C GLU A 118 5.40 -23.63 -4.01
N LEU A 119 4.64 -23.18 -5.01
CA LEU A 119 4.03 -21.85 -4.99
C LEU A 119 2.94 -21.78 -3.91
N ARG A 120 2.09 -22.81 -3.84
CA ARG A 120 1.02 -22.88 -2.82
C ARG A 120 1.59 -22.93 -1.41
N GLU A 121 2.67 -23.67 -1.18
CA GLU A 121 3.33 -23.70 0.13
C GLU A 121 3.98 -22.35 0.48
N SER A 122 4.60 -21.69 -0.50
CA SER A 122 5.19 -20.36 -0.31
C SER A 122 4.15 -19.29 0.01
N LEU A 123 3.01 -19.32 -0.68
CA LEU A 123 1.87 -18.44 -0.44
C LEU A 123 1.18 -18.76 0.90
N ALA A 124 1.13 -20.03 1.32
CA ALA A 124 0.63 -20.41 2.65
C ALA A 124 1.54 -19.89 3.77
N ARG A 125 2.87 -19.91 3.58
CA ARG A 125 3.84 -19.31 4.51
C ARG A 125 3.70 -17.78 4.64
N LEU A 126 3.09 -17.12 3.65
CA LEU A 126 2.75 -15.70 3.68
C LEU A 126 1.43 -15.39 4.40
N GLY A 127 0.78 -16.39 5.02
CA GLY A 127 -0.50 -16.22 5.70
C GLY A 127 -1.70 -16.16 4.75
N ILE A 128 -1.57 -16.68 3.53
CA ILE A 128 -2.71 -16.88 2.63
C ILE A 128 -3.32 -18.25 2.96
N ASP A 129 -4.41 -18.25 3.70
CA ASP A 129 -5.16 -19.46 4.02
C ASP A 129 -5.67 -20.17 2.76
N GLY A 130 -5.77 -21.51 2.82
CA GLY A 130 -6.15 -22.34 1.69
C GLY A 130 -7.54 -22.03 1.09
N SER A 131 -8.43 -21.38 1.86
CA SER A 131 -9.74 -20.91 1.35
C SER A 131 -9.62 -19.73 0.40
N ASP A 132 -8.63 -18.86 0.61
CA ASP A 132 -8.46 -17.59 -0.11
C ASP A 132 -7.37 -17.69 -1.18
N MET A 133 -6.64 -18.82 -1.20
CA MET A 133 -5.53 -19.06 -2.11
C MET A 133 -5.96 -19.00 -3.58
N GLU A 134 -7.09 -19.63 -3.92
CA GLU A 134 -7.61 -19.66 -5.30
C GLU A 134 -8.00 -18.26 -5.78
N GLU A 135 -8.66 -17.49 -4.91
CA GLU A 135 -9.06 -16.11 -5.17
C GLU A 135 -7.83 -15.21 -5.34
N ARG A 136 -6.83 -15.37 -4.47
CA ARG A 136 -5.59 -14.58 -4.49
C ARG A 136 -4.75 -14.86 -5.73
N VAL A 137 -4.61 -16.11 -6.11
CA VAL A 137 -3.93 -16.51 -7.35
C VAL A 137 -4.67 -15.95 -8.57
N SER A 138 -6.01 -15.95 -8.56
CA SER A 138 -6.82 -15.35 -9.63
C SER A 138 -6.65 -13.83 -9.70
N GLN A 139 -6.64 -13.14 -8.55
CA GLN A 139 -6.38 -11.70 -8.48
C GLN A 139 -4.96 -11.36 -8.92
N MET A 140 -3.97 -12.21 -8.60
CA MET A 140 -2.60 -12.07 -9.11
C MET A 140 -2.59 -12.20 -10.63
N GLN A 141 -3.23 -13.22 -11.20
CA GLN A 141 -3.32 -13.35 -12.67
C GLN A 141 -3.93 -12.10 -13.32
N GLU A 142 -5.02 -11.59 -12.77
CA GLU A 142 -5.64 -10.38 -13.29
C GLU A 142 -4.71 -9.17 -13.14
N SER A 143 -4.10 -8.94 -11.98
CA SER A 143 -3.16 -7.83 -11.75
C SER A 143 -1.89 -7.90 -12.60
N LEU A 144 -1.30 -9.09 -12.74
CA LEU A 144 -0.08 -9.35 -13.51
C LEU A 144 -0.30 -9.17 -15.02
N PHE A 145 -1.47 -9.53 -15.54
CA PHE A 145 -1.74 -9.56 -17.00
C PHE A 145 -2.80 -8.53 -17.49
N SER A 146 -3.46 -7.76 -16.60
CA SER A 146 -4.47 -6.73 -16.95
C SER A 146 -3.88 -5.48 -17.62
N LYS A 147 -2.63 -5.14 -17.30
CA LYS A 147 -1.96 -3.91 -17.75
C LYS A 147 -0.55 -4.21 -18.27
N THR A 148 -0.45 -4.84 -19.43
CA THR A 148 0.74 -4.62 -20.26
C THR A 148 0.63 -3.18 -20.80
N LEU A 149 1.24 -2.22 -20.08
CA LEU A 149 1.30 -0.80 -20.45
C LEU A 149 2.23 -0.54 -21.65
N THR A 150 3.01 -1.54 -22.03
CA THR A 150 3.78 -1.60 -23.26
C THR A 150 2.93 -2.28 -24.32
N GLY A 151 2.72 -1.64 -25.46
CA GLY A 151 1.93 -2.15 -26.59
C GLY A 151 2.54 -3.39 -27.28
N ASP A 152 3.21 -4.25 -26.52
CA ASP A 152 3.73 -5.52 -26.97
C ASP A 152 2.59 -6.55 -26.90
N THR A 153 2.40 -7.28 -28.00
CA THR A 153 1.23 -8.13 -28.21
C THR A 153 1.31 -9.45 -27.41
N THR A 154 2.38 -9.61 -26.63
CA THR A 154 2.67 -10.79 -25.83
C THR A 154 2.50 -10.46 -24.34
N ARG A 155 1.49 -11.07 -23.71
CA ARG A 155 1.27 -11.05 -22.26
C ARG A 155 2.39 -11.82 -21.56
N SER A 156 3.55 -11.18 -21.42
CA SER A 156 4.73 -11.75 -20.75
C SER A 156 5.29 -10.73 -19.77
N LEU A 157 5.70 -11.20 -18.59
CA LEU A 157 6.28 -10.37 -17.53
C LEU A 157 7.67 -10.91 -17.21
N THR A 158 8.66 -10.04 -16.93
CA THR A 158 9.99 -10.54 -16.53
C THR A 158 9.92 -11.17 -15.14
N PHE A 159 10.80 -12.14 -14.87
CA PHE A 159 10.84 -12.81 -13.56
C PHE A 159 11.03 -11.82 -12.39
N GLU A 160 11.88 -10.81 -12.56
CA GLU A 160 12.13 -9.79 -11.53
C GLU A 160 10.87 -8.94 -11.25
N GLU A 161 10.17 -8.49 -12.29
CA GLU A 161 8.90 -7.78 -12.16
C GLU A 161 7.81 -8.65 -11.54
N PHE A 162 7.86 -9.96 -11.79
CA PHE A 162 6.89 -10.92 -11.27
C PHE A 162 7.07 -11.11 -9.77
N VAL A 163 8.30 -11.38 -9.33
CA VAL A 163 8.61 -11.53 -7.90
C VAL A 163 8.29 -10.23 -7.16
N GLU A 164 8.64 -9.08 -7.73
CA GLU A 164 8.33 -7.79 -7.12
C GLU A 164 6.81 -7.59 -6.97
N ARG A 165 6.01 -7.86 -8.01
CA ARG A 165 4.54 -7.77 -7.93
C ARG A 165 3.91 -8.76 -6.96
N VAL A 166 4.42 -10.00 -6.89
CA VAL A 166 3.93 -10.99 -5.91
C VAL A 166 4.26 -10.57 -4.49
N MET A 167 5.44 -9.98 -4.27
CA MET A 167 5.81 -9.40 -2.97
C MET A 167 4.92 -8.20 -2.60
N GLU A 168 4.57 -7.35 -3.56
CA GLU A 168 3.68 -6.19 -3.35
C GLU A 168 2.24 -6.59 -3.00
N MET A 169 1.76 -7.74 -3.49
CA MET A 169 0.41 -8.23 -3.22
C MET A 169 0.23 -8.89 -1.84
N ARG A 170 1.26 -8.89 -0.98
CA ARG A 170 1.18 -9.39 0.40
C ARG A 170 0.23 -8.53 1.24
N ARG A 171 -0.65 -9.17 2.04
CA ARG A 171 -1.63 -8.47 2.91
C ARG A 171 -0.99 -7.54 3.95
N ASP A 172 0.24 -7.85 4.38
CA ASP A 172 1.00 -7.05 5.34
C ASP A 172 1.85 -5.95 4.68
N ALA A 173 1.88 -5.86 3.34
CA ALA A 173 2.61 -4.80 2.68
C ALA A 173 1.92 -3.46 2.98
N PRO A 174 2.62 -2.44 3.51
CA PRO A 174 2.04 -1.11 3.63
C PRO A 174 1.67 -0.63 2.23
N ALA A 175 0.38 -0.36 2.00
CA ALA A 175 -0.15 0.06 0.71
C ALA A 175 0.75 1.15 0.10
N ARG A 176 1.38 0.84 -1.03
CA ARG A 176 2.28 1.78 -1.70
C ARG A 176 1.42 2.87 -2.31
N ALA A 177 1.96 4.08 -2.44
CA ALA A 177 1.25 5.17 -3.12
C ALA A 177 0.76 4.77 -4.53
N LEU A 178 1.47 3.84 -5.18
CA LEU A 178 1.11 3.24 -6.45
C LEU A 178 -0.19 2.42 -6.40
N ASP A 179 -0.48 1.72 -5.31
CA ASP A 179 -1.73 0.95 -5.15
C ASP A 179 -2.94 1.86 -5.08
N VAL A 180 -2.79 3.01 -4.41
CA VAL A 180 -3.82 4.06 -4.34
C VAL A 180 -4.03 4.70 -5.71
N GLU A 181 -2.95 4.93 -6.46
CA GLU A 181 -3.02 5.48 -7.82
C GLU A 181 -3.62 4.47 -8.81
N LEU A 182 -3.30 3.18 -8.66
CA LEU A 182 -3.87 2.09 -9.45
C LEU A 182 -5.37 1.92 -9.16
N LEU A 183 -5.77 1.98 -7.89
CA LEU A 183 -7.17 1.98 -7.47
C LEU A 183 -7.92 3.19 -8.04
N LYS A 184 -7.33 4.39 -7.96
CA LYS A 184 -7.91 5.60 -8.56
C LYS A 184 -8.09 5.47 -10.06
N ALA A 185 -7.10 4.89 -10.75
CA ALA A 185 -7.18 4.64 -12.19
C ALA A 185 -8.29 3.61 -12.51
N ALA A 186 -8.41 2.54 -11.72
CA ALA A 186 -9.45 1.53 -11.88
C ALA A 186 -10.85 2.14 -11.69
N ILE A 187 -11.06 2.92 -10.62
CA ILE A 187 -12.32 3.63 -10.37
C ILE A 187 -12.65 4.59 -11.51
N SER A 188 -11.66 5.31 -12.04
CA SER A 188 -11.87 6.26 -13.15
C SER A 188 -12.28 5.57 -14.45
N LEU A 189 -11.73 4.38 -14.72
CA LEU A 189 -12.11 3.56 -15.87
C LEU A 189 -13.53 3.01 -15.72
N GLU A 190 -13.86 2.55 -14.52
CA GLU A 190 -15.18 2.01 -14.22
C GLU A 190 -16.26 3.10 -14.24
N ASP A 191 -15.99 4.29 -13.70
CA ASP A 191 -16.88 5.45 -13.77
C ASP A 191 -17.16 5.86 -15.23
N SER A 192 -16.14 5.84 -16.06
CA SER A 192 -16.28 6.12 -17.50
C SER A 192 -17.12 5.08 -18.22
N SER A 193 -16.98 3.80 -17.86
CA SER A 193 -17.79 2.70 -18.41
C SER A 193 -19.25 2.80 -17.95
N MET A 194 -19.45 3.10 -16.66
CA MET A 194 -20.78 3.24 -16.05
C MET A 194 -21.55 4.43 -16.64
N ARG A 195 -20.89 5.58 -16.82
CA ARG A 195 -21.46 6.75 -17.51
C ARG A 195 -21.92 6.41 -18.92
N ARG A 196 -21.10 5.72 -19.71
CA ARG A 196 -21.48 5.29 -21.07
C ARG A 196 -22.69 4.35 -21.09
N ARG A 197 -22.83 3.49 -20.08
CA ARG A 197 -24.00 2.60 -19.95
C ARG A 197 -25.26 3.39 -19.58
N LEU A 198 -25.14 4.37 -18.69
CA LEU A 198 -26.23 5.29 -18.35
C LEU A 198 -26.67 6.11 -19.56
N ASP A 199 -25.74 6.68 -20.32
CA ASP A 199 -26.07 7.46 -21.54
C ASP A 199 -26.83 6.60 -22.57
N ARG A 200 -26.45 5.33 -22.73
CA ARG A 200 -27.18 4.40 -23.62
C ARG A 200 -28.58 4.10 -23.11
N ILE A 201 -28.72 3.84 -21.81
CA ILE A 201 -30.02 3.59 -21.19
C ILE A 201 -30.91 4.83 -21.32
N GLU A 202 -30.38 6.03 -21.10
CA GLU A 202 -31.11 7.28 -21.28
C GLU A 202 -31.56 7.47 -22.73
N ALA A 203 -30.69 7.19 -23.71
CA ALA A 203 -31.04 7.27 -25.13
C ALA A 203 -32.15 6.28 -25.52
N ASP A 204 -32.09 5.04 -25.02
CA ASP A 204 -33.10 4.02 -25.29
C ASP A 204 -34.43 4.32 -24.58
N LEU A 205 -34.38 4.81 -23.35
CA LEU A 205 -35.57 5.21 -22.59
C LEU A 205 -36.22 6.44 -23.20
N SER A 206 -35.42 7.40 -23.68
CA SER A 206 -35.91 8.57 -24.42
C SER A 206 -36.56 8.17 -25.74
N ARG A 207 -36.01 7.19 -26.48
CA ARG A 207 -36.65 6.64 -27.69
C ARG A 207 -37.98 5.94 -27.40
N LEU A 208 -38.08 5.22 -26.28
CA LEU A 208 -39.33 4.56 -25.87
C LEU A 208 -40.37 5.56 -25.35
N LEU A 209 -39.94 6.64 -24.70
CA LEU A 209 -40.84 7.70 -24.24
C LEU A 209 -41.31 8.61 -25.38
N HIS A 210 -40.49 8.78 -26.44
CA HIS A 210 -40.76 9.70 -27.55
C HIS A 210 -41.16 9.02 -28.88
N GLY A 211 -41.33 7.69 -28.95
CA GLY A 211 -41.80 7.00 -30.16
C GLY A 211 -43.24 6.48 -30.04
N PRO A 212 -44.10 6.51 -31.08
CA PRO A 212 -44.20 7.39 -32.23
C PRO A 212 -45.50 8.23 -32.12
N SER A 213 -45.48 9.40 -31.48
CA SER A 213 -46.72 10.20 -31.33
C SER A 213 -46.89 11.34 -32.36
N GLU A 214 -45.92 11.63 -33.22
CA GLU A 214 -45.99 12.87 -34.05
C GLU A 214 -45.63 12.69 -35.54
N GLU A 215 -45.53 11.46 -36.08
CA GLU A 215 -45.35 11.29 -37.54
C GLU A 215 -46.59 10.72 -38.26
N ALA A 216 -47.63 10.30 -37.53
CA ALA A 216 -48.83 9.70 -38.13
C ALA A 216 -49.99 10.70 -38.39
N LYS A 217 -49.86 11.98 -38.06
CA LYS A 217 -50.97 12.96 -38.21
C LYS A 217 -50.83 14.00 -39.32
N GLU A 218 -49.66 14.23 -39.92
CA GLU A 218 -49.50 15.31 -40.92
C GLU A 218 -49.40 14.86 -42.39
N GLN A 219 -49.32 13.57 -42.71
CA GLN A 219 -49.33 13.09 -44.10
C GLN A 219 -50.54 12.23 -44.50
N PRO A 220 -51.77 12.80 -44.45
CA PRO A 220 -52.74 12.46 -45.49
C PRO A 220 -53.46 13.68 -46.12
N ALA A 221 -53.12 14.91 -45.72
CA ALA A 221 -53.78 16.11 -46.24
C ALA A 221 -53.21 16.58 -47.60
N GLN A 222 -51.89 16.56 -47.79
CA GLN A 222 -51.26 17.05 -49.03
C GLN A 222 -51.41 16.08 -50.23
N ALA A 223 -51.55 14.77 -49.97
CA ALA A 223 -51.78 13.79 -51.05
C ALA A 223 -53.20 13.86 -51.64
N ARG A 224 -54.19 14.34 -50.87
CA ARG A 224 -55.58 14.49 -51.34
C ARG A 224 -55.76 15.74 -52.20
N THR A 225 -55.11 16.86 -51.86
CA THR A 225 -55.17 18.10 -52.66
C THR A 225 -54.47 17.96 -54.01
N ALA A 226 -53.34 17.24 -54.08
CA ALA A 226 -52.66 16.97 -55.36
C ALA A 226 -53.51 16.09 -56.31
N ARG A 227 -54.22 15.08 -55.77
CA ARG A 227 -55.06 14.19 -56.58
C ARG A 227 -56.39 14.85 -57.02
N ALA A 228 -56.94 15.77 -56.23
CA ALA A 228 -58.13 16.55 -56.62
C ALA A 228 -57.81 17.57 -57.73
N ALA A 229 -56.65 18.22 -57.68
CA ALA A 229 -56.23 19.16 -58.72
C ALA A 229 -55.96 18.46 -60.07
N ALA A 230 -55.37 17.26 -60.07
CA ALA A 230 -55.12 16.49 -61.29
C ALA A 230 -56.42 15.99 -61.95
N VAL A 231 -57.46 15.65 -61.17
CA VAL A 231 -58.75 15.19 -61.71
C VAL A 231 -59.60 16.35 -62.24
N ALA A 232 -59.47 17.56 -61.68
CA ALA A 232 -60.15 18.75 -62.20
C ALA A 232 -59.56 19.25 -63.53
N SER A 233 -58.24 19.14 -63.71
CA SER A 233 -57.57 19.57 -64.96
C SER A 233 -57.86 18.64 -66.17
N ALA A 234 -58.33 17.41 -65.95
CA ALA A 234 -58.63 16.44 -67.01
C ALA A 234 -60.08 16.47 -67.51
N ARG A 235 -60.96 17.32 -66.93
CA ARG A 235 -62.38 17.44 -67.32
C ARG A 235 -62.76 18.77 -67.99
N GLY A 236 -61.77 19.59 -68.38
CA GLY A 236 -61.95 20.92 -68.93
C GLY A 236 -61.39 21.12 -70.34
N THR A 237 -61.73 20.26 -71.30
CA THR A 237 -61.65 20.59 -72.74
C THR A 237 -62.89 20.06 -73.46
N PRO A 238 -63.93 20.89 -73.64
CA PRO A 238 -65.01 20.61 -74.56
C PRO A 238 -64.58 20.94 -75.98
N THR A 239 -64.91 20.01 -76.87
CA THR A 239 -65.09 20.17 -78.31
C THR A 239 -65.86 21.43 -78.68
N GLY A 240 -65.34 22.16 -79.65
CA GLY A 240 -65.96 23.31 -80.31
C GLY A 240 -64.98 23.94 -81.28
#